data_AF-A0A378J1S9-F1
#
_entry.id   AF-A0A378J1S9-F1
#
_cell.length_a   1.000
_cell.length_b   1.000
_cell.length_c   1.000
_cell.angle_alpha   90.00
_cell.angle_beta   90.00
_cell.angle_gamma   90.00
#
_symmetry.space_group_name_H-M   'P 1'
#
loop_
_entity.id
_entity.type
_entity.pdbx_description
1 polymer ?
#
loop_
_entity_poly.entity_id
_entity_poly.type
_entity_poly.pdbx_seq_one_letter_code
_entity_poly.pdbx_strand_id
1 'polypeptide(L)'
;MIGAKQTLDVYLGKNQIANIAFIEDQLYWKYNENWQKKGYAISPHLPLHQDIPSLNVQRFLRNLLPEGNPLEVDNQYPFFARAVLCLFQI
;
A
#
# COMPACT_ATOMS: atom_id res chain seq x y z
N MET A 1 7.17 0.44 -25.49
CA MET A 1 7.39 1.50 -24.49
C MET A 1 7.35 0.83 -23.12
N ILE A 2 8.44 0.90 -22.35
CA ILE A 2 8.56 0.20 -21.07
C ILE A 2 7.72 0.99 -20.05
N GLY A 3 6.48 0.53 -19.81
CA GLY A 3 5.67 1.03 -18.72
C GLY A 3 6.43 0.77 -17.42
N ALA A 4 6.92 1.83 -16.78
CA ALA A 4 7.67 1.69 -15.54
C ALA A 4 6.72 1.06 -14.51
N LYS A 5 7.03 -0.17 -14.10
CA LYS A 5 6.31 -0.85 -13.01
C LYS A 5 6.47 0.02 -11.77
N GLN A 6 5.40 0.69 -11.35
CA GLN A 6 5.43 1.52 -10.15
C GLN A 6 5.26 0.60 -8.94
N THR A 7 6.27 0.59 -8.08
CA THR A 7 6.27 -0.23 -6.86
C THR A 7 6.55 0.63 -5.65
N LEU A 8 5.77 0.43 -4.59
CA LEU A 8 5.97 1.04 -3.29
C LEU A 8 6.46 -0.02 -2.30
N ASP A 9 7.54 0.27 -1.60
CA ASP A 9 8.04 -0.59 -0.54
C ASP A 9 7.30 -0.34 0.76
N VAL A 10 6.92 -1.42 1.44
CA VAL A 10 6.23 -1.36 2.73
C VAL A 10 7.19 -1.81 3.82
N TYR A 11 7.35 -0.96 4.82
CA TYR A 11 8.22 -1.19 5.97
C TYR A 11 7.44 -1.25 7.28
N LEU A 12 7.85 -2.15 8.16
CA LEU A 12 7.49 -2.15 9.57
C LEU A 12 8.74 -1.83 10.38
N GLY A 13 8.84 -0.59 10.87
CA GLY A 13 10.07 -0.06 11.44
C GLY A 13 11.18 0.00 10.38
N LYS A 14 12.25 -0.78 10.57
CA LYS A 14 13.37 -0.88 9.62
C LYS A 14 13.28 -2.10 8.69
N ASN A 15 12.28 -2.96 8.89
CA ASN A 15 12.16 -4.22 8.16
C ASN A 15 11.21 -4.03 6.97
N GLN A 16 11.68 -4.30 5.76
CA GLN A 16 10.83 -4.35 4.58
C GLN A 16 9.97 -5.61 4.64
N ILE A 17 8.65 -5.44 4.72
CA ILE A 17 7.71 -6.56 4.91
C ILE A 17 6.99 -6.94 3.62
N ALA A 18 6.82 -6.01 2.69
CA ALA A 18 6.06 -6.21 1.46
C ALA A 18 6.38 -5.16 0.39
N ASN A 19 5.86 -5.37 -0.81
CA ASN A 19 5.79 -4.39 -1.87
C ASN A 19 4.34 -4.29 -2.37
N ILE A 20 3.94 -3.07 -2.74
CA ILE A 20 2.71 -2.81 -3.47
C ILE A 20 3.10 -2.50 -4.90
N ALA A 21 2.55 -3.22 -5.88
CA ALA A 21 2.76 -2.95 -7.29
C ALA A 21 1.49 -2.39 -7.92
N PHE A 22 1.63 -1.38 -8.77
CA PHE A 22 0.57 -0.87 -9.62
C PHE A 22 0.78 -1.36 -11.05
N ILE A 23 -0.14 -2.18 -11.55
CA ILE A 23 -0.07 -2.83 -12.86
C ILE A 23 -1.48 -2.80 -13.46
N GLU A 24 -1.63 -2.27 -14.67
CA GLU A 24 -2.92 -2.25 -15.40
C GLU A 24 -4.10 -1.72 -14.56
N ASP A 25 -3.91 -0.56 -13.91
CA ASP A 25 -4.89 0.09 -13.02
C ASP A 25 -5.31 -0.71 -11.78
N GLN A 26 -4.53 -1.74 -11.43
CA GLN A 26 -4.76 -2.59 -10.27
C GLN A 26 -3.58 -2.57 -9.30
N LEU A 27 -3.91 -2.67 -8.00
CA LEU A 27 -2.94 -2.72 -6.92
C LEU A 27 -2.75 -4.15 -6.45
N TYR A 28 -1.50 -4.58 -6.39
CA TYR A 28 -1.11 -5.92 -5.96
C TYR A 28 -0.22 -5.83 -4.73
N TRP A 29 -0.60 -6.55 -3.70
CA TRP A 29 0.19 -6.68 -2.48
C TRP A 29 1.03 -7.96 -2.52
N LYS A 30 2.34 -7.84 -2.29
CA LYS A 30 3.24 -8.99 -2.21
C LYS A 30 4.08 -8.92 -0.95
N TYR A 31 3.85 -9.84 -0.02
CA TYR A 31 4.71 -9.99 1.15
C TYR A 31 6.09 -10.54 0.75
N ASN A 32 7.12 -10.04 1.43
CA ASN A 32 8.47 -10.58 1.33
C ASN A 32 8.51 -12.01 1.88
N GLU A 33 9.26 -12.91 1.25
CA GLU A 33 9.36 -14.32 1.65
C GLU A 33 9.79 -14.50 3.11
N ASN A 34 10.71 -13.65 3.57
CA ASN A 34 11.14 -13.67 4.97
C ASN A 34 10.00 -13.31 5.93
N TRP A 35 9.13 -12.37 5.54
CA TRP A 35 7.98 -11.97 6.33
C TRP A 35 6.88 -13.03 6.31
N GLN A 36 6.66 -13.70 5.17
CA GLN A 36 5.70 -14.81 5.10
C GLN A 36 6.05 -15.96 6.06
N LYS A 37 7.33 -16.21 6.32
CA LYS A 37 7.77 -17.31 7.20
C LYS A 37 7.70 -17.00 8.70
N LYS A 38 7.89 -15.73 9.08
CA LYS A 38 8.10 -15.33 10.49
C LYS A 38 7.16 -14.23 10.98
N GLY A 39 6.49 -13.56 10.06
CA GLY A 39 5.65 -12.41 10.32
C GLY A 39 4.18 -12.81 10.46
N TYR A 40 3.34 -11.81 10.29
CA TYR A 40 1.89 -11.93 10.38
C TYR A 40 1.23 -11.11 9.26
N ALA A 41 -0.02 -11.46 8.96
CA ALA A 41 -0.86 -10.67 8.06
C ALA A 41 -1.17 -9.33 8.72
N ILE A 42 -0.90 -8.21 8.02
CA ILE A 42 -1.13 -6.87 8.59
C ILE A 42 -2.63 -6.52 8.65
N SER A 43 -3.45 -7.26 7.92
CA SER A 43 -4.91 -7.14 7.90
C SER A 43 -5.52 -8.51 7.60
N PRO A 44 -6.69 -8.86 8.17
CA PRO A 44 -7.42 -10.08 7.81
C PRO A 44 -7.71 -10.19 6.31
N HIS A 45 -7.84 -9.05 5.63
CA HIS A 45 -8.09 -8.98 4.19
C HIS A 45 -6.82 -9.00 3.33
N LEU A 46 -5.64 -9.05 3.95
CA LEU A 46 -4.33 -9.19 3.33
C LEU A 46 -3.61 -10.46 3.86
N PRO A 47 -4.13 -11.66 3.60
CA PRO A 47 -3.55 -12.92 4.09
C PRO A 47 -2.13 -13.16 3.56
N LEU A 48 -1.29 -13.84 4.34
CA LEU A 48 0.13 -14.09 3.99
C LEU A 48 0.31 -15.12 2.86
N HIS A 49 -0.53 -16.15 2.83
CA HIS A 49 -0.35 -17.35 2.00
C HIS A 49 -1.53 -17.61 1.06
N GLN A 50 -2.36 -16.59 0.84
CA GLN A 50 -3.50 -16.67 -0.07
C GLN A 50 -3.43 -15.51 -1.04
N ASP A 51 -4.10 -15.66 -2.18
CA ASP A 51 -4.23 -14.57 -3.13
C ASP A 51 -4.98 -13.40 -2.50
N ILE A 52 -4.47 -12.21 -2.76
CA ILE A 52 -5.03 -10.96 -2.25
C ILE A 52 -5.73 -10.26 -3.42
N PRO A 53 -7.06 -10.14 -3.41
CA PRO A 53 -7.78 -9.37 -4.43
C PRO A 53 -7.33 -7.91 -4.44
N SER A 54 -7.17 -7.32 -5.63
CA SER A 54 -6.79 -5.90 -5.80
C SER A 54 -7.72 -4.96 -5.02
N LEU A 55 -9.03 -5.27 -4.98
CA LEU A 55 -10.01 -4.51 -4.21
C LEU A 55 -9.70 -4.46 -2.71
N ASN A 56 -9.15 -5.53 -2.14
CA ASN A 56 -8.79 -5.56 -0.72
C ASN A 56 -7.57 -4.68 -0.45
N VAL A 57 -6.60 -4.65 -1.37
CA VAL A 57 -5.44 -3.75 -1.29
C VAL A 57 -5.90 -2.29 -1.36
N GLN A 58 -6.78 -1.96 -2.31
CA GLN A 58 -7.39 -0.63 -2.44
C GLN A 58 -8.13 -0.21 -1.17
N ARG A 59 -9.00 -1.08 -0.62
CA ARG A 59 -9.74 -0.80 0.62
C ARG A 59 -8.81 -0.60 1.80
N PHE A 60 -7.78 -1.44 1.92
CA PHE A 60 -6.78 -1.31 2.97
C PHE A 60 -6.08 0.05 2.90
N LEU A 61 -5.57 0.44 1.72
CA LEU A 61 -4.91 1.73 1.54
C LEU A 61 -5.85 2.90 1.80
N ARG A 62 -7.09 2.83 1.32
CA ARG A 62 -8.10 3.88 1.55
C ARG A 62 -8.38 4.07 3.04
N ASN A 63 -8.44 2.99 3.81
CA ASN A 63 -8.65 3.06 5.26
C ASN A 63 -7.44 3.63 6.03
N LEU A 64 -6.27 3.73 5.40
CA LEU A 64 -5.12 4.44 5.99
C LEU A 64 -5.16 5.94 5.74
N LEU A 65 -5.98 6.38 4.79
CA LEU A 65 -6.16 7.79 4.50
C LEU A 65 -7.15 8.40 5.50
N PRO A 66 -6.96 9.66 5.91
CA PRO A 66 -7.91 10.35 6.76
C PRO A 66 -9.29 10.36 6.09
N GLU A 67 -10.32 10.06 6.87
CA GLU A 67 -11.71 10.18 6.45
C GLU A 67 -12.09 11.66 6.47
N GLY A 68 -12.36 12.26 5.30
CA GLY A 68 -12.65 13.69 5.17
C GLY A 68 -12.06 14.29 3.90
N ASN A 69 -12.17 15.61 3.74
CA ASN A 69 -11.60 16.30 2.58
C ASN A 69 -10.07 16.36 2.70
N PRO A 70 -9.28 15.69 1.83
CA PRO A 70 -7.82 15.65 1.94
C PRO A 70 -7.18 17.04 1.91
N LEU A 71 -7.85 17.99 1.27
CA LEU A 71 -7.44 19.39 1.12
C LEU A 71 -7.52 20.19 2.43
N GLU A 72 -8.27 19.72 3.43
CA GLU A 72 -8.38 20.41 4.74
C GLU A 72 -7.26 19.98 5.71
N VAL A 73 -6.57 18.88 5.42
CA VAL A 73 -5.52 18.29 6.29
C VAL A 73 -4.12 18.83 5.94
N ASP A 74 -4.01 19.64 4.89
CA ASP A 74 -2.77 20.02 4.20
C ASP A 74 -1.79 20.84 5.08
N ASN A 75 -2.27 21.46 6.17
CA ASN A 75 -1.42 22.30 7.04
C ASN A 75 -0.80 21.60 8.26
N GLN A 76 -1.12 20.33 8.55
CA GLN A 76 -0.68 19.68 9.80
C GLN A 76 0.31 18.51 9.58
N TYR A 77 0.34 17.85 8.42
CA TYR A 77 1.18 16.64 8.22
C TYR A 77 1.80 16.52 6.81
N PRO A 78 2.92 17.22 6.52
CA PRO A 78 3.55 17.22 5.19
C PRO A 78 4.12 15.85 4.76
N PHE A 79 4.39 14.94 5.71
CA PHE A 79 4.88 13.60 5.41
C PHE A 79 3.77 12.61 5.05
N PHE A 80 2.54 12.84 5.52
CA PHE A 80 1.40 12.00 5.15
C PHE A 80 0.98 12.26 3.70
N ALA A 81 0.99 13.53 3.28
CA ALA A 81 0.63 13.96 1.93
C ALA A 81 1.43 13.26 0.82
N ARG A 82 2.71 12.90 1.06
CA ARG A 82 3.55 12.24 0.05
C ARG A 82 3.17 10.78 -0.23
N ALA A 83 2.55 10.10 0.73
CA ALA A 83 2.00 8.76 0.52
C ALA A 83 0.61 8.82 -0.14
N VAL A 84 -0.18 9.84 0.19
CA VAL A 84 -1.55 10.02 -0.34
C VAL A 84 -1.57 10.51 -1.79
N LEU A 85 -0.73 11.48 -2.15
CA LEU A 85 -0.69 12.05 -3.50
C LEU A 85 -0.20 11.05 -4.57
N CYS A 86 0.55 10.02 -4.18
CA CYS A 86 1.05 9.02 -5.13
C CYS A 86 -0.05 8.05 -5.62
N LEU A 87 -1.19 7.96 -4.92
CA LEU A 87 -2.30 7.05 -5.26
C LEU A 87 -3.43 7.71 -6.06
N PHE A 88 -3.44 9.04 -6.19
CA PHE A 88 -4.52 9.79 -6.85
C PHE A 88 -4.06 10.58 -8.10
N GLN A 89 -2.82 10.36 -8.57
CA GLN A 89 -2.33 10.93 -9.84
C GLN A 89 -2.04 9.87 -10.92
N ILE A 90 -2.76 8.75 -10.89
CA ILE A 90 -2.82 7.80 -12.01
C ILE A 90 -4.24 7.79 -12.56
#